data_AF-A0A1T3NYR3-F1
#
_entry.id   AF-A0A1T3NYR3-F1
#
_cell.length_a   1.000
_cell.length_b   1.000
_cell.length_c   1.000
_cell.angle_alpha   90.00
_cell.angle_beta   90.00
_cell.angle_gamma   90.00
#
_symmetry.space_group_name_H-M   'P 1'
#
loop_
_entity.id
_entity.type
_entity.pdbx_description
1 polymer ?
#
loop_
_entity_poly.entity_id
_entity_poly.type
_entity_poly.pdbx_seq_one_letter_code
_entity_poly.pdbx_strand_id
1 'polypeptide(L)'
;MTGTPAERQAALDRLAAAAAERTRLAAAQAAGGTIGDRSDHRRQLLAAAVELHAAMLDAHRARVPVAEIALVAGTTVRAITVLLRQEREQAEQLAIDDVAAAVRAHGTAHPITHAAIAAAHARGVAVSALARVSGISLERISAIVLAAGGTQASPAEVAAMRDALITTIVTGPAAQAAEQRGYERLVRGDNPDQ
;
A
#
# COMPACT_ATOMS: atom_id res chain seq x y z
N MET A 1 9.75 6.45 8.88
CA MET A 1 8.89 7.24 9.78
C MET A 1 8.39 6.31 10.88
N THR A 2 8.98 6.37 12.06
CA THR A 2 8.59 5.62 13.26
C THR A 2 7.39 6.30 13.91
N GLY A 3 6.34 5.56 14.29
CA GLY A 3 5.22 6.11 15.06
C GLY A 3 5.73 6.80 16.33
N THR A 4 5.06 7.86 16.76
CA THR A 4 5.55 8.64 17.89
C THR A 4 5.49 7.78 19.18
N PRO A 5 6.41 7.96 20.14
CA PRO A 5 6.36 7.23 21.41
C PRO A 5 5.00 7.37 22.12
N ALA A 6 4.33 8.51 21.96
CA ALA A 6 2.99 8.76 22.49
C ALA A 6 1.91 7.89 21.82
N GLU A 7 1.94 7.71 20.49
CA GLU A 7 1.01 6.83 19.78
C GLU A 7 1.17 5.37 20.20
N ARG A 8 2.43 4.93 20.36
CA ARG A 8 2.72 3.57 20.85
C ARG A 8 2.15 3.35 22.24
N GLN A 9 2.39 4.29 23.17
CA GLN A 9 1.89 4.17 24.54
C GLN A 9 0.36 4.17 24.59
N ALA A 10 -0.28 5.10 23.87
CA ALA A 10 -1.74 5.15 23.80
C ALA A 10 -2.36 3.85 23.25
N ALA A 11 -1.69 3.19 22.30
CA ALA A 11 -2.14 1.89 21.79
C ALA A 11 -1.99 0.77 22.82
N LEU A 12 -0.90 0.76 23.60
CA LEU A 12 -0.71 -0.19 24.71
C LEU A 12 -1.73 0.01 25.82
N ASP A 13 -2.04 1.25 26.19
CA ASP A 13 -3.03 1.56 27.22
C ASP A 13 -4.43 1.09 26.81
N ARG A 14 -4.82 1.32 25.55
CA ARG A 14 -6.08 0.79 25.00
C ARG A 14 -6.12 -0.74 24.98
N LEU A 15 -5.01 -1.38 24.59
CA LEU A 15 -4.90 -2.84 24.58
C LEU A 15 -5.03 -3.42 26.00
N ALA A 16 -4.36 -2.80 26.98
CA ALA A 16 -4.44 -3.21 28.38
C ALA A 16 -5.86 -3.05 28.93
N ALA A 17 -6.54 -1.94 28.62
CA ALA A 17 -7.92 -1.72 29.02
C ALA A 17 -8.88 -2.78 28.44
N ALA A 18 -8.77 -3.08 27.15
CA ALA A 18 -9.60 -4.10 26.50
C ALA A 18 -9.34 -5.51 27.06
N ALA A 19 -8.07 -5.85 27.34
CA ALA A 19 -7.69 -7.14 27.93
C ALA A 19 -8.22 -7.29 29.37
N ALA A 20 -8.14 -6.20 30.16
CA ALA A 20 -8.68 -6.16 31.51
C ALA A 20 -10.21 -6.32 31.52
N GLU A 21 -10.91 -5.63 30.61
CA GLU A 21 -12.37 -5.72 30.50
C GLU A 21 -12.83 -7.13 30.13
N ARG A 22 -12.17 -7.77 29.16
CA ARG A 22 -12.46 -9.16 28.81
C ARG A 22 -12.22 -10.11 29.98
N THR A 23 -11.13 -9.92 30.73
CA THR A 23 -10.82 -10.73 31.92
C THR A 23 -11.88 -10.56 33.00
N ARG A 24 -12.32 -9.31 33.25
CA ARG A 24 -13.37 -8.97 34.20
C ARG A 24 -14.69 -9.64 33.84
N LEU A 25 -15.09 -9.56 32.56
CA LEU A 25 -16.30 -10.22 32.08
C LEU A 25 -16.18 -11.74 32.19
N ALA A 26 -15.07 -12.34 31.77
CA ALA A 26 -14.87 -13.79 31.85
C ALA A 26 -14.94 -14.31 33.30
N ALA A 27 -14.40 -13.56 34.26
CA ALA A 27 -14.53 -13.87 35.68
C ALA A 27 -15.99 -13.77 36.17
N ALA A 28 -16.75 -12.77 35.70
CA ALA A 28 -18.16 -12.63 36.03
C ALA A 28 -19.02 -13.78 35.45
N GLN A 29 -18.66 -14.34 34.28
CA GLN A 29 -19.34 -15.52 33.73
C GLN A 29 -19.29 -16.72 34.67
N ALA A 30 -18.14 -16.93 35.31
CA ALA A 30 -17.90 -18.08 36.18
C ALA A 30 -18.73 -18.03 37.47
N ALA A 31 -19.24 -16.86 37.85
CA ALA A 31 -20.01 -16.66 39.08
C ALA A 31 -21.47 -17.19 39.01
N GLY A 32 -21.97 -17.58 37.84
CA GLY A 32 -23.30 -18.18 37.66
C GLY A 32 -24.45 -17.15 37.68
N GLY A 33 -25.42 -17.31 36.76
CA GLY A 33 -26.59 -16.45 36.61
C GLY A 33 -27.75 -17.16 35.90
N THR A 34 -28.89 -16.48 35.73
CA THR A 34 -30.06 -17.03 35.04
C THR A 34 -29.80 -17.28 33.55
N ILE A 35 -30.73 -17.93 32.82
CA ILE A 35 -30.58 -18.14 31.36
C ILE A 35 -30.49 -16.80 30.59
N GLY A 36 -31.25 -15.79 31.00
CA GLY A 36 -31.20 -14.44 30.44
C GLY A 36 -29.85 -13.78 30.65
N ASP A 37 -29.36 -13.81 31.90
CA ASP A 37 -28.04 -13.27 32.27
C ASP A 37 -26.91 -13.92 31.47
N ARG A 38 -27.00 -15.24 31.22
CA ARG A 38 -26.01 -15.95 30.41
C ARG A 38 -26.00 -15.51 28.95
N SER A 39 -27.15 -15.20 28.38
CA SER A 39 -27.25 -14.74 26.98
C SER A 39 -26.70 -13.32 26.82
N ASP A 40 -27.03 -12.43 27.74
CA ASP A 40 -26.53 -11.06 27.76
C ASP A 40 -25.03 -11.01 28.02
N HIS A 41 -24.57 -11.82 28.96
CA HIS A 41 -23.16 -11.96 29.27
C HIS A 41 -22.36 -12.53 28.08
N ARG A 42 -22.92 -13.51 27.36
CA ARG A 42 -22.31 -14.01 26.13
C ARG A 42 -22.18 -12.92 25.06
N ARG A 43 -23.19 -12.06 24.90
CA ARG A 43 -23.12 -10.91 23.98
C ARG A 43 -22.04 -9.91 24.40
N GLN A 44 -21.95 -9.60 25.69
CA GLN A 44 -20.91 -8.72 26.26
C GLN A 44 -19.50 -9.29 26.03
N LEU A 45 -19.30 -10.59 26.26
CA LEU A 45 -18.02 -11.25 26.02
C LEU A 45 -17.62 -11.26 24.55
N LEU A 46 -18.58 -11.45 23.64
CA LEU A 46 -18.32 -11.37 22.20
C LEU A 46 -17.93 -9.95 21.80
N ALA A 47 -18.62 -8.93 22.30
CA ALA A 47 -18.25 -7.53 22.06
C ALA A 47 -16.85 -7.20 22.59
N ALA A 48 -16.54 -7.57 23.83
CA ALA A 48 -15.22 -7.36 24.42
C ALA A 48 -14.10 -8.14 23.69
N ALA A 49 -14.41 -9.32 23.15
CA ALA A 49 -13.47 -10.07 22.32
C ALA A 49 -13.17 -9.35 20.98
N VAL A 50 -14.19 -8.75 20.36
CA VAL A 50 -14.03 -7.94 19.14
C VAL A 50 -13.23 -6.67 19.42
N GLU A 51 -13.50 -5.99 20.54
CA GLU A 51 -12.74 -4.80 20.96
C GLU A 51 -11.27 -5.13 21.23
N LEU A 52 -11.01 -6.25 21.92
CA LEU A 52 -9.64 -6.72 22.15
C LEU A 52 -8.93 -7.05 20.83
N HIS A 53 -9.61 -7.70 19.88
CA HIS A 53 -9.07 -7.95 18.54
C HIS A 53 -8.69 -6.63 17.86
N ALA A 54 -9.61 -5.65 17.81
CA ALA A 54 -9.34 -4.35 17.21
C ALA A 54 -8.13 -3.65 17.86
N ALA A 55 -8.04 -3.68 19.19
CA ALA A 55 -6.92 -3.11 19.93
C ALA A 55 -5.57 -3.79 19.61
N MET A 56 -5.55 -5.11 19.38
CA MET A 56 -4.34 -5.83 18.94
C MET A 56 -3.87 -5.35 17.56
N LEU A 57 -4.80 -5.13 16.62
CA LEU A 57 -4.48 -4.62 15.29
C LEU A 57 -3.98 -3.18 15.35
N ASP A 58 -4.59 -2.34 16.17
CA ASP A 58 -4.16 -0.96 16.36
C ASP A 58 -2.77 -0.86 17.00
N ALA A 59 -2.48 -1.70 18.00
CA ALA A 59 -1.13 -1.81 18.57
C ALA A 59 -0.11 -2.24 17.51
N HIS A 60 -0.44 -3.18 16.65
CA HIS A 60 0.44 -3.58 15.54
C HIS A 60 0.67 -2.44 14.54
N ARG A 61 -0.38 -1.68 14.19
CA ARG A 61 -0.29 -0.49 13.31
C ARG A 61 0.59 0.59 13.94
N ALA A 62 0.52 0.77 15.26
CA ALA A 62 1.38 1.66 16.04
C ALA A 62 2.82 1.12 16.23
N ARG A 63 3.20 0.05 15.51
CA ARG A 63 4.54 -0.57 15.52
C ARG A 63 4.94 -1.17 16.87
N VAL A 64 3.97 -1.58 17.70
CA VAL A 64 4.25 -2.38 18.90
C VAL A 64 4.75 -3.78 18.47
N PRO A 65 5.87 -4.28 19.04
CA PRO A 65 6.33 -5.64 18.82
C PRO A 65 5.27 -6.70 19.17
N VAL A 66 5.14 -7.74 18.34
CA VAL A 66 4.15 -8.81 18.53
C VAL A 66 4.28 -9.49 19.89
N ALA A 67 5.50 -9.64 20.41
CA ALA A 67 5.74 -10.21 21.74
C ALA A 67 5.13 -9.36 22.86
N GLU A 68 5.20 -8.03 22.73
CA GLU A 68 4.65 -7.09 23.71
C GLU A 68 3.12 -7.05 23.62
N ILE A 69 2.56 -7.06 22.40
CA ILE A 69 1.10 -7.20 22.20
C ILE A 69 0.59 -8.49 22.86
N ALA A 70 1.28 -9.61 22.64
CA ALA A 70 0.90 -10.90 23.22
C ALA A 70 0.94 -10.87 24.76
N LEU A 71 1.97 -10.25 25.33
CA LEU A 71 2.12 -10.10 26.78
C LEU A 71 0.97 -9.29 27.37
N VAL A 72 0.69 -8.09 26.85
CA VAL A 72 -0.35 -7.19 27.37
C VAL A 72 -1.74 -7.80 27.20
N ALA A 73 -1.99 -8.46 26.07
CA ALA A 73 -3.28 -9.07 25.79
C ALA A 73 -3.52 -10.41 26.50
N GLY A 74 -2.52 -10.94 27.23
CA GLY A 74 -2.62 -12.24 27.91
C GLY A 74 -2.80 -13.41 26.94
N THR A 75 -2.11 -13.38 25.79
CA THR A 75 -2.21 -14.41 24.75
C THR A 75 -0.82 -14.86 24.26
N THR A 76 -0.79 -15.77 23.30
CA THR A 76 0.46 -16.27 22.72
C THR A 76 0.88 -15.46 21.50
N VAL A 77 2.19 -15.35 21.28
CA VAL A 77 2.77 -14.78 20.05
C VAL A 77 2.20 -15.47 18.80
N ARG A 78 2.06 -16.81 18.86
CA ARG A 78 1.47 -17.58 17.76
C ARG A 78 0.06 -17.15 17.42
N ALA A 79 -0.79 -16.91 18.43
CA ALA A 79 -2.16 -16.45 18.21
C ALA A 79 -2.20 -15.08 17.52
N ILE A 80 -1.37 -14.13 17.97
CA ILE A 80 -1.27 -12.81 17.31
C ILE A 80 -0.74 -12.94 15.88
N THR A 81 0.27 -13.77 15.63
CA THR A 81 0.80 -13.98 14.27
C THR A 81 -0.26 -14.56 13.33
N VAL A 82 -1.06 -15.54 13.80
CA VAL A 82 -2.16 -16.10 13.02
C VAL A 82 -3.23 -15.04 12.74
N LEU A 83 -3.58 -14.23 13.74
CA LEU A 83 -4.53 -13.13 13.60
C LEU A 83 -4.11 -12.15 12.51
N LEU A 84 -2.89 -11.62 12.59
CA LEU A 84 -2.34 -10.66 11.64
C LEU A 84 -2.24 -11.25 10.23
N ARG A 85 -1.93 -12.54 10.13
CA ARG A 85 -1.91 -13.26 8.85
C ARG A 85 -3.31 -13.35 8.24
N GLN A 86 -4.32 -13.75 9.03
CA GLN A 86 -5.70 -13.85 8.57
C GLN A 86 -6.24 -12.50 8.11
N GLU A 87 -5.99 -11.43 8.87
CA GLU A 87 -6.37 -10.07 8.48
C GLU A 87 -5.73 -9.64 7.16
N ARG A 88 -4.45 -9.99 6.96
CA ARG A 88 -3.76 -9.73 5.69
C ARG A 88 -4.37 -10.51 4.54
N GLU A 89 -4.64 -11.79 4.72
CA GLU A 89 -5.25 -12.65 3.70
C GLU A 89 -6.67 -12.17 3.34
N GLN A 90 -7.46 -11.72 4.33
CA GLN A 90 -8.78 -11.13 4.11
C GLN A 90 -8.69 -9.80 3.36
N ALA A 91 -7.78 -8.91 3.76
CA ALA A 91 -7.56 -7.64 3.08
C ALA A 91 -7.08 -7.83 1.62
N GLU A 92 -6.23 -8.84 1.38
CA GLU A 92 -5.79 -9.24 0.05
C GLU A 92 -6.97 -9.72 -0.80
N GLN A 93 -7.81 -10.59 -0.23
CA GLN A 93 -9.00 -11.10 -0.92
C GLN A 93 -10.00 -10.00 -1.27
N LEU A 94 -10.28 -9.08 -0.34
CA LEU A 94 -11.15 -7.93 -0.59
C LEU A 94 -10.60 -7.05 -1.71
N ALA A 95 -9.29 -6.81 -1.73
CA ALA A 95 -8.66 -6.03 -2.79
C ALA A 95 -8.72 -6.74 -4.17
N ILE A 96 -8.63 -8.07 -4.18
CA ILE A 96 -8.84 -8.89 -5.38
C ILE A 96 -10.30 -8.75 -5.88
N ASP A 97 -11.26 -8.83 -4.96
CA ASP A 97 -12.69 -8.72 -5.27
C ASP A 97 -13.04 -7.33 -5.81
N ASP A 98 -12.44 -6.26 -5.25
CA ASP A 98 -12.55 -4.88 -5.74
C ASP A 98 -12.10 -4.78 -7.21
N VAL A 99 -10.97 -5.38 -7.55
CA VAL A 99 -10.45 -5.41 -8.93
C VAL A 99 -11.39 -6.19 -9.85
N ALA A 100 -11.85 -7.37 -9.42
CA ALA A 100 -12.79 -8.17 -10.20
C ALA A 100 -14.11 -7.42 -10.43
N ALA A 101 -14.61 -6.70 -9.42
CA ALA A 101 -15.79 -5.87 -9.54
C ALA A 101 -15.58 -4.71 -10.53
N ALA A 102 -14.46 -4.00 -10.45
CA ALA A 102 -14.13 -2.91 -11.38
C ALA A 102 -14.01 -3.40 -12.82
N VAL A 103 -13.36 -4.54 -13.05
CA VAL A 103 -13.25 -5.18 -14.38
C VAL A 103 -14.63 -5.53 -14.93
N ARG A 104 -15.52 -6.12 -14.12
CA ARG A 104 -16.88 -6.46 -14.55
C ARG A 104 -17.72 -5.23 -14.87
N ALA A 105 -17.58 -4.15 -14.10
CA ALA A 105 -18.38 -2.95 -14.25
C ALA A 105 -17.91 -2.02 -15.38
N HIS A 106 -16.59 -1.94 -15.61
CA HIS A 106 -16.00 -0.92 -16.48
C HIS A 106 -15.09 -1.48 -17.58
N GLY A 107 -14.77 -2.77 -17.54
CA GLY A 107 -13.78 -3.39 -18.43
C GLY A 107 -12.33 -3.13 -18.01
N THR A 108 -11.39 -3.72 -18.75
CA THR A 108 -9.96 -3.77 -18.38
C THR A 108 -9.16 -2.52 -18.73
N ALA A 109 -9.63 -1.71 -19.70
CA ALA A 109 -8.93 -0.51 -20.16
C ALA A 109 -9.35 0.78 -19.40
N HIS A 110 -10.33 0.68 -18.50
CA HIS A 110 -10.93 1.84 -17.86
C HIS A 110 -10.06 2.38 -16.71
N PRO A 111 -9.95 3.72 -16.53
CA PRO A 111 -9.16 4.32 -15.46
C PRO A 111 -9.54 3.85 -14.04
N ILE A 112 -10.83 3.59 -13.79
CA ILE A 112 -11.29 3.05 -12.49
C ILE A 112 -10.67 1.67 -12.21
N THR A 113 -10.62 0.81 -13.23
CA THR A 113 -10.00 -0.51 -13.11
C THR A 113 -8.51 -0.40 -12.85
N HIS A 114 -7.83 0.55 -13.52
CA HIS A 114 -6.42 0.83 -13.26
C HIS A 114 -6.18 1.35 -11.83
N ALA A 115 -7.05 2.22 -11.33
CA ALA A 115 -6.99 2.71 -9.95
C ALA A 115 -7.21 1.58 -8.93
N ALA A 116 -8.16 0.68 -9.19
CA ALA A 116 -8.39 -0.50 -8.34
C ALA A 116 -7.17 -1.42 -8.32
N ILE A 117 -6.54 -1.68 -9.48
CA ILE A 117 -5.31 -2.48 -9.61
C ILE A 117 -4.17 -1.83 -8.82
N ALA A 118 -3.97 -0.52 -8.97
CA ALA A 118 -2.95 0.22 -8.24
C ALA A 118 -3.18 0.19 -6.72
N ALA A 119 -4.42 0.39 -6.28
CA ALA A 119 -4.80 0.32 -4.87
C ALA A 119 -4.57 -1.08 -4.29
N ALA A 120 -4.93 -2.14 -5.03
CA ALA A 120 -4.70 -3.52 -4.63
C ALA A 120 -3.21 -3.85 -4.52
N HIS A 121 -2.39 -3.38 -5.47
CA HIS A 121 -0.94 -3.52 -5.40
C HIS A 121 -0.34 -2.76 -4.19
N ALA A 122 -0.82 -1.55 -3.91
CA ALA A 122 -0.38 -0.77 -2.73
C ALA A 122 -0.71 -1.49 -1.41
N ARG A 123 -1.73 -2.35 -1.39
CA ARG A 123 -2.07 -3.24 -0.26
C ARG A 123 -1.23 -4.53 -0.22
N GLY A 124 -0.32 -4.73 -1.16
CA GLY A 124 0.61 -5.86 -1.20
C GLY A 124 0.11 -7.07 -2.00
N VAL A 125 -0.97 -6.94 -2.78
CA VAL A 125 -1.42 -7.99 -3.70
C VAL A 125 -0.37 -8.15 -4.82
N ALA A 126 0.05 -9.38 -5.08
CA ALA A 126 1.05 -9.65 -6.11
C ALA A 126 0.53 -9.33 -7.52
N VAL A 127 1.40 -8.77 -8.37
CA VAL A 127 1.12 -8.50 -9.80
C VAL A 127 0.58 -9.74 -10.53
N SER A 128 1.08 -10.93 -10.18
CA SER A 128 0.62 -12.19 -10.75
C SER A 128 -0.80 -12.58 -10.36
N ALA A 129 -1.25 -12.24 -9.15
CA ALA A 129 -2.63 -12.42 -8.73
C ALA A 129 -3.55 -11.43 -9.46
N LEU A 130 -3.14 -10.17 -9.56
CA LEU A 130 -3.88 -9.11 -10.27
C LEU A 130 -4.06 -9.43 -11.76
N ALA A 131 -3.02 -9.92 -12.43
CA ALA A 131 -3.09 -10.34 -13.83
C ALA A 131 -4.08 -11.49 -14.04
N ARG A 132 -4.07 -12.49 -13.15
CA ARG A 132 -4.98 -13.64 -13.22
C ARG A 132 -6.44 -13.24 -13.06
N VAL A 133 -6.72 -12.36 -12.11
CA VAL A 133 -8.09 -11.92 -11.79
C VAL A 133 -8.64 -10.98 -12.86
N SER A 134 -7.81 -10.08 -13.38
CA SER A 134 -8.23 -9.08 -14.37
C SER A 134 -8.19 -9.58 -15.81
N GLY A 135 -7.51 -10.69 -16.10
CA GLY A 135 -7.27 -11.16 -17.46
C GLY A 135 -6.31 -10.28 -18.27
N ILE A 136 -5.56 -9.40 -17.60
CA ILE A 136 -4.59 -8.48 -18.21
C ILE A 136 -3.19 -9.11 -18.14
N SER A 137 -2.34 -8.87 -19.15
CA SER A 137 -0.96 -9.35 -19.13
C SER A 137 -0.15 -8.76 -17.96
N LEU A 138 0.83 -9.52 -17.46
CA LEU A 138 1.73 -9.09 -16.38
C LEU A 138 2.43 -7.76 -16.69
N GLU A 139 2.88 -7.59 -17.94
CA GLU A 139 3.54 -6.37 -18.42
C GLU A 139 2.63 -5.15 -18.29
N ARG A 140 1.35 -5.30 -18.65
CA ARG A 140 0.40 -4.20 -18.59
C ARG A 140 -0.01 -3.86 -17.16
N ILE A 141 -0.17 -4.86 -16.28
CA ILE A 141 -0.36 -4.58 -14.84
C ILE A 141 0.86 -3.86 -14.27
N SER A 142 2.06 -4.29 -14.61
CA SER A 142 3.31 -3.64 -14.17
C SER A 142 3.37 -2.19 -14.63
N ALA A 143 2.96 -1.91 -15.89
CA ALA A 143 2.87 -0.55 -16.40
C ALA A 143 1.81 0.30 -15.67
N ILE A 144 0.64 -0.27 -15.35
CA ILE A 144 -0.42 0.42 -14.59
C ILE A 144 0.09 0.78 -13.19
N VAL A 145 0.72 -0.16 -12.49
CA VAL A 145 1.28 0.05 -11.15
C VAL A 145 2.42 1.07 -11.18
N LEU A 146 3.30 1.00 -12.17
CA LEU A 146 4.39 1.97 -12.35
C LEU A 146 3.84 3.37 -12.62
N ALA A 147 2.83 3.49 -13.48
CA ALA A 147 2.18 4.76 -13.78
C ALA A 147 1.44 5.35 -12.57
N ALA A 148 0.93 4.52 -11.66
CA ALA A 148 0.31 4.96 -10.41
C ALA A 148 1.34 5.35 -9.33
N GLY A 149 2.53 4.74 -9.35
CA GLY A 149 3.63 5.05 -8.42
C GLY A 149 4.52 6.21 -8.87
N GLY A 150 4.54 6.51 -10.17
CA GLY A 150 5.14 7.71 -10.70
C GLY A 150 4.22 8.89 -10.45
N THR A 151 4.71 9.93 -9.77
CA THR A 151 4.17 11.26 -9.99
C THR A 151 4.25 11.52 -11.48
N GLN A 152 3.11 11.48 -12.17
CA GLN A 152 3.03 11.73 -13.59
C GLN A 152 3.69 13.11 -13.82
N ALA A 153 4.83 13.12 -14.50
CA ALA A 153 5.57 14.36 -14.76
C ALA A 153 4.57 15.36 -15.36
N SER A 154 4.48 16.53 -14.75
CA SER A 154 3.55 17.54 -15.20
C SER A 154 3.86 17.91 -16.66
N PRO A 155 2.87 18.34 -17.46
CA PRO A 155 3.13 18.82 -18.82
C PRO A 155 4.23 19.87 -18.88
N ALA A 156 4.39 20.68 -17.83
CA ALA A 156 5.44 21.67 -17.69
C ALA A 156 6.84 21.05 -17.51
N GLU A 157 6.98 20.00 -16.69
CA GLU A 157 8.25 19.28 -16.52
C GLU A 157 8.65 18.54 -17.80
N VAL A 158 7.69 17.95 -18.51
CA VAL A 158 7.94 17.32 -19.81
C VAL A 158 8.38 18.35 -20.86
N ALA A 159 7.72 19.51 -20.91
CA ALA A 159 8.11 20.60 -21.81
C ALA A 159 9.52 21.12 -21.48
N ALA A 160 9.82 21.37 -20.21
CA ALA A 160 11.13 21.84 -19.76
C ALA A 160 12.25 20.84 -20.11
N MET A 161 12.01 19.55 -19.92
CA MET A 161 12.99 18.51 -20.24
C MET A 161 13.21 18.39 -21.75
N ARG A 162 12.14 18.48 -22.56
CA ARG A 162 12.23 18.52 -24.02
C ARG A 162 13.04 19.73 -24.50
N ASP A 163 12.74 20.91 -23.98
CA ASP A 163 13.39 22.15 -24.40
C ASP A 163 14.87 22.18 -23.96
N ALA A 164 15.20 21.62 -22.80
CA ALA A 164 16.59 21.42 -22.36
C ALA A 164 17.36 20.45 -23.28
N LEU A 165 16.72 19.38 -23.74
CA LEU A 165 17.29 18.42 -24.70
C LEU A 165 17.53 19.06 -26.08
N ILE A 166 16.54 19.80 -26.60
CA ILE A 166 16.68 20.55 -27.86
C ILE A 166 17.82 21.55 -27.74
N THR A 167 17.89 22.30 -26.64
CA THR A 167 18.97 23.25 -26.39
C THR A 167 20.32 22.53 -26.38
N THR A 168 20.45 21.44 -25.64
CA THR A 168 21.69 20.65 -25.59
C THR A 168 22.12 20.12 -26.96
N ILE A 169 21.17 19.75 -27.83
CA ILE A 169 21.47 19.29 -29.19
C ILE A 169 21.87 20.45 -30.10
N VAL A 170 21.16 21.58 -30.02
CA VAL A 170 21.32 22.73 -30.93
C VAL A 170 22.50 23.62 -30.54
N THR A 171 22.76 23.80 -29.24
CA THR A 171 23.84 24.65 -28.73
C THR A 171 24.99 23.86 -28.12
N GLY A 172 24.88 22.54 -28.07
CA GLY A 172 25.88 21.67 -27.46
C GLY A 172 27.18 21.58 -28.25
N PRO A 173 28.21 20.97 -27.62
CA PRO A 173 29.56 20.91 -28.17
C PRO A 173 29.61 20.25 -29.57
N ALA A 174 28.70 19.29 -29.83
CA ALA A 174 28.59 18.62 -31.12
C ALA A 174 28.07 19.54 -32.23
N ALA A 175 27.12 20.43 -31.94
CA ALA A 175 26.61 21.41 -32.89
C ALA A 175 27.64 22.51 -33.16
N GLN A 176 28.32 23.01 -32.12
CA GLN A 176 29.42 23.96 -32.27
C GLN A 176 30.57 23.37 -33.10
N ALA A 177 30.93 22.11 -32.86
CA ALA A 177 31.95 21.41 -33.66
C ALA A 177 31.50 21.12 -35.10
N ALA A 178 30.21 21.02 -35.38
CA ALA A 178 29.69 20.90 -36.74
C ALA A 178 29.72 22.24 -37.48
N GLU A 179 29.35 23.33 -36.81
CA GLU A 179 29.47 24.70 -37.32
C GLU A 179 30.92 25.08 -37.60
N GLN A 180 31.85 24.78 -36.68
CA GLN A 180 33.28 25.04 -36.87
C GLN A 180 33.85 24.29 -38.08
N ARG A 181 33.48 23.02 -38.26
CA ARG A 181 33.86 22.25 -39.46
C ARG A 181 33.23 22.79 -40.74
N GLY A 182 32.03 23.37 -40.67
CA GLY A 182 31.38 24.05 -41.79
C GLY A 182 32.12 25.34 -42.17
N TYR A 183 32.44 26.16 -41.17
CA TYR A 183 33.20 27.40 -41.35
C TYR A 183 34.62 27.16 -41.87
N GLU A 184 35.33 26.16 -41.33
CA GLU A 184 36.68 25.82 -41.80
C GLU A 184 36.68 25.38 -43.27
N ARG A 185 35.66 24.65 -43.72
CA ARG A 185 35.50 24.28 -45.14
C ARG A 185 35.23 25.49 -46.03
N LEU A 186 34.38 26.42 -45.57
CA LEU A 186 34.08 27.65 -46.31
C LEU A 186 35.28 28.61 -46.38
N VAL A 187 36.11 28.68 -45.32
CA VAL A 187 37.26 29.58 -45.25
C VAL A 187 38.51 29.00 -45.93
N ARG A 188 38.74 27.69 -45.85
CA ARG A 188 39.86 27.04 -46.56
C ARG A 188 39.60 26.78 -48.04
N GLY A 189 38.34 26.86 -48.49
CA GLY A 189 37.99 26.65 -49.89
C GLY A 189 38.03 25.17 -50.33
N ASP A 190 38.08 24.23 -49.39
CA ASP A 190 37.99 22.81 -49.69
C ASP A 190 36.53 22.44 -49.99
N ASN A 191 36.14 22.66 -51.24
CA ASN A 191 34.96 22.03 -51.83
C ASN A 191 35.31 20.56 -52.14
N PRO A 192 34.64 19.57 -51.54
CA PRO A 192 34.88 18.16 -51.86
C PRO A 192 34.34 17.73 -53.24
N ASP A 193 33.86 18.66 -54.07
CA ASP A 193 33.29 18.42 -55.40
C ASP A 193 34.15 18.98 -56.56
N GLN A 194 35.48 19.12 -56.37
CA GLN A 194 36.44 19.39 -57.47
C GLN A 194 37.49 18.29 -57.58
#